data_AF-A0A935AX61-F1
#
_entry.id   AF-A0A935AX61-F1
#
_cell.length_a   1.000
_cell.length_b   1.000
_cell.length_c   1.000
_cell.angle_alpha   90.00
_cell.angle_beta   90.00
_cell.angle_gamma   90.00
#
_symmetry.space_group_name_H-M   'P 1'
#
loop_
_entity.id
_entity.type
_entity.pdbx_description
1 polymer ?
#
loop_
_entity_poly.entity_id
_entity_poly.type
_entity_poly.pdbx_seq_one_letter_code
_entity_poly.pdbx_strand_id
1 'polypeptide(L)'
;MKSHHRRILPPDDHARIPRLEVGERTPLYTTSTDRYTCYIRVGNPGPVGSPWTGIARLEFAAEPGLDEVAARASAIAAALPRFAGAAHRDPRAPVNLTPVKNLETHLSRCMGRAEMATRAAREAVHLRSAS
;
A
#
# COMPACT_ATOMS: atom_id res chain seq x y z
N MET A 1 -15.07 -5.09 4.83
CA MET A 1 -15.79 -3.87 4.43
C MET A 1 -14.77 -2.79 4.08
N LYS A 2 -14.49 -2.56 2.78
CA LYS A 2 -13.50 -1.55 2.33
C LYS A 2 -14.20 -0.18 2.36
N SER A 3 -13.92 0.58 3.41
CA SER A 3 -14.61 1.83 3.73
C SER A 3 -14.34 2.91 2.68
N HIS A 4 -15.45 3.51 2.22
CA HIS A 4 -15.66 4.75 1.46
C HIS A 4 -14.43 5.49 0.90
N HIS A 5 -14.28 5.41 -0.43
CA HIS A 5 -13.51 6.30 -1.29
C HIS A 5 -14.04 7.75 -1.20
N ARG A 6 -13.68 8.51 -0.16
CA ARG A 6 -13.69 9.97 -0.28
C ARG A 6 -12.49 10.32 -1.16
N ARG A 7 -12.74 10.79 -2.39
CA ARG A 7 -11.65 11.27 -3.25
C ARG A 7 -10.99 12.43 -2.52
N ILE A 8 -9.73 12.23 -2.14
CA ILE A 8 -8.93 13.24 -1.45
C ILE A 8 -8.60 14.40 -2.40
N LEU A 9 -8.59 14.12 -3.70
CA LEU A 9 -8.22 15.08 -4.74
C LEU A 9 -9.41 15.51 -5.61
N PRO A 10 -9.31 16.72 -6.20
CA PRO A 10 -10.12 17.10 -7.35
C PRO A 10 -10.06 16.04 -8.47
N PRO A 11 -11.13 15.88 -9.26
CA PRO A 11 -11.19 14.87 -10.32
C PRO A 11 -10.03 14.93 -11.33
N ASP A 12 -9.60 16.15 -11.69
CA ASP A 12 -8.56 16.37 -12.69
C ASP A 12 -7.19 15.91 -12.21
N ASP A 13 -6.85 16.20 -10.95
CA ASP A 13 -5.60 15.73 -10.33
C ASP A 13 -5.62 14.21 -10.15
N HIS A 14 -6.78 13.67 -9.76
CA HIS A 14 -6.97 12.23 -9.64
C HIS A 14 -6.78 11.50 -10.97
N ALA A 15 -7.19 12.09 -12.09
CA ALA A 15 -7.02 11.53 -13.43
C ALA A 15 -5.56 11.55 -13.92
N ARG A 16 -4.70 12.37 -13.32
CA ARG A 16 -3.26 12.46 -13.65
C ARG A 16 -2.42 11.42 -12.92
N ILE A 17 -2.84 10.94 -11.76
CA ILE A 17 -2.09 9.96 -10.97
C ILE A 17 -1.67 8.72 -11.77
N PRO A 18 -2.54 8.10 -12.61
CA PRO A 18 -2.15 6.95 -13.42
C PRO A 18 -1.10 7.26 -14.51
N ARG A 19 -0.72 8.53 -14.71
CA ARG A 19 0.29 8.95 -15.68
C ARG A 19 1.66 9.23 -15.05
N LEU A 20 1.80 9.09 -13.73
CA LEU A 20 3.09 9.22 -13.07
C LEU A 20 4.08 8.16 -13.59
N GLU A 21 5.29 8.60 -13.90
CA GLU A 21 6.44 7.73 -14.21
C GLU A 21 7.06 7.15 -12.94
N VAL A 22 7.76 6.02 -13.05
CA VAL A 22 8.38 5.36 -11.89
C VAL A 22 9.36 6.30 -11.18
N GLY A 23 9.15 6.50 -9.88
CA GLY A 23 9.91 7.45 -9.07
C GLY A 23 9.30 8.84 -8.98
N GLU A 24 8.28 9.15 -9.78
CA GLU A 24 7.54 10.40 -9.67
C GLU A 24 6.51 10.37 -8.54
N ARG A 25 6.18 11.58 -8.10
CA ARG A 25 5.11 11.84 -7.15
C ARG A 25 4.26 13.00 -7.60
N THR A 26 3.02 13.01 -7.12
CA THR A 26 2.19 14.21 -7.14
C THR A 26 2.69 15.27 -6.14
N PRO A 27 2.19 16.52 -6.23
CA PRO A 27 2.27 17.48 -5.13
C PRO A 27 1.74 16.91 -3.80
N LEU A 28 2.06 17.58 -2.70
CA LEU A 28 1.44 17.27 -1.41
C LEU A 28 0.05 17.89 -1.35
N TYR A 29 -0.90 17.14 -0.82
CA TYR A 29 -2.26 17.58 -0.55
C TYR A 29 -2.54 17.46 0.93
N THR A 30 -3.27 18.42 1.48
CA THR A 30 -3.73 18.38 2.87
C THR A 30 -4.98 17.49 2.96
N THR A 31 -4.92 16.44 3.78
CA THR A 31 -6.08 15.56 4.05
C THR A 31 -6.82 15.94 5.32
N SER A 32 -6.09 16.47 6.29
CA SER A 32 -6.56 16.98 7.58
C SER A 32 -5.59 18.06 8.04
N THR A 33 -5.93 18.78 9.11
CA THR A 33 -5.10 19.86 9.68
C THR A 33 -3.69 19.43 10.05
N ASP A 34 -3.47 18.14 10.29
CA ASP A 34 -2.23 17.55 10.79
C ASP A 34 -1.56 16.58 9.79
N ARG A 35 -2.09 16.44 8.57
CA ARG A 35 -1.58 15.44 7.61
C ARG A 35 -1.50 15.93 6.18
N TYR A 36 -0.37 15.61 5.58
CA TYR A 36 -0.15 15.68 4.14
C TYR A 36 -0.20 14.29 3.51
N THR A 37 -0.62 14.23 2.26
CA THR A 37 -0.57 13.02 1.44
C THR A 37 -0.03 13.32 0.05
N CYS A 38 0.60 12.32 -0.56
CA CYS A 38 0.88 12.32 -1.98
C CYS A 38 0.78 10.90 -2.54
N TYR A 39 0.63 10.81 -3.85
CA TYR A 39 0.67 9.56 -4.60
C TYR A 39 2.01 9.44 -5.32
N ILE A 40 2.57 8.24 -5.36
CA ILE A 40 3.84 7.90 -6.00
C ILE A 40 3.67 6.71 -6.93
N ARG A 41 4.52 6.61 -7.96
CA ARG A 41 4.66 5.42 -8.80
C ARG A 41 5.89 4.63 -8.38
N VAL A 42 5.70 3.39 -7.92
CA VAL A 42 6.78 2.49 -7.53
C VAL A 42 7.12 1.45 -8.59
N GLY A 43 6.25 1.22 -9.56
CA GLY A 43 6.48 0.25 -10.63
C GLY A 43 5.48 0.41 -11.77
N ASN A 44 5.86 -0.03 -12.96
CA ASN A 44 5.01 0.08 -14.14
C ASN A 44 3.85 -0.94 -14.09
N PRO A 45 2.65 -0.55 -14.56
CA PRO A 45 1.60 -1.52 -14.83
C PRO A 45 2.07 -2.48 -15.93
N GLY A 46 1.73 -3.77 -15.79
CA GLY A 46 1.90 -4.74 -16.87
C GLY A 46 0.94 -4.47 -18.05
N PRO A 47 1.11 -5.14 -19.20
CA PRO A 47 0.34 -4.88 -20.42
C PRO A 47 -1.19 -4.99 -20.27
N VAL A 48 -1.66 -5.82 -19.33
CA VAL A 48 -3.09 -6.07 -19.04
C VAL A 48 -3.47 -5.56 -17.64
N GLY A 49 -2.57 -4.83 -16.98
CA GLY A 49 -2.76 -4.33 -15.62
C GLY A 49 -3.61 -3.05 -15.56
N SER A 50 -4.26 -2.83 -14.42
CA SER A 50 -4.88 -1.53 -14.14
C SER A 50 -3.84 -0.41 -14.22
N PRO A 51 -4.18 0.79 -14.76
CA PRO A 51 -3.29 1.95 -14.74
C PRO A 51 -2.82 2.37 -13.33
N TRP A 52 -3.57 1.95 -12.30
CA TRP A 52 -3.27 2.17 -10.89
C TRP A 52 -2.27 1.16 -10.30
N THR A 53 -1.93 0.09 -11.02
CA THR A 53 -0.92 -0.87 -10.58
C THR A 53 0.41 -0.16 -10.35
N GLY A 54 1.02 -0.40 -9.19
CA GLY A 54 2.25 0.27 -8.79
C GLY A 54 2.08 1.73 -8.35
N ILE A 55 0.85 2.22 -8.13
CA ILE A 55 0.61 3.46 -7.38
C ILE A 55 0.51 3.16 -5.89
N ALA A 56 1.25 3.92 -5.08
CA ALA A 56 1.12 3.93 -3.63
C ALA A 56 0.74 5.32 -3.14
N ARG A 57 0.02 5.39 -2.02
CA ARG A 57 -0.26 6.64 -1.31
C ARG A 57 0.65 6.72 -0.08
N LEU A 58 1.34 7.84 0.05
CA LEU A 58 2.11 8.19 1.23
C LEU A 58 1.34 9.19 2.08
N GLU A 59 1.47 9.09 3.39
CA GLU A 59 0.89 10.02 4.35
C GLU A 59 1.95 10.42 5.37
N PHE A 60 1.95 11.70 5.72
CA PHE A 60 2.95 12.31 6.59
C PHE A 60 2.26 13.18 7.63
N ALA A 61 2.81 13.25 8.84
CA ALA A 61 2.45 14.28 9.80
C ALA A 61 2.86 15.66 9.26
N ALA A 62 2.04 16.68 9.51
CA ALA A 62 2.29 18.05 9.08
C ALA A 62 3.20 18.84 10.04
N GLU A 63 3.43 18.32 11.25
CA GLU A 63 4.29 18.95 12.29
C GLU A 63 5.66 19.41 11.77
N PRO A 64 6.41 18.63 10.94
CA PRO A 64 7.72 19.06 10.43
C PRO A 64 7.66 20.23 9.43
N GLY A 65 6.46 20.64 9.01
CA GLY A 65 6.28 21.69 8.01
C GLY A 65 6.35 21.19 6.57
N LEU A 66 5.81 22.00 5.65
CA LEU A 66 5.61 21.61 4.25
C LEU A 66 6.92 21.25 3.53
N ASP A 67 7.97 22.05 3.70
CA ASP A 67 9.22 21.88 2.96
C ASP A 67 9.95 20.60 3.35
N GLU A 68 10.01 20.31 4.65
CA GLU A 68 10.63 19.09 5.15
C GLU A 68 9.84 17.85 4.70
N VAL A 69 8.51 17.90 4.80
CA VAL A 69 7.65 16.82 4.32
C VAL A 69 7.81 16.62 2.81
N ALA A 70 7.92 17.71 2.03
CA ALA A 70 8.14 17.65 0.59
C ALA A 70 9.48 17.01 0.23
N ALA A 71 10.55 17.36 0.95
CA ALA A 71 11.87 16.78 0.78
C ALA A 71 11.87 15.27 1.09
N ARG A 72 11.26 14.88 2.22
CA ARG A 72 11.10 13.47 2.61
C ARG A 72 10.28 12.69 1.58
N ALA A 73 9.17 13.25 1.12
CA ALA A 73 8.32 12.63 0.10
C ALA A 73 9.09 12.41 -1.22
N SER A 74 9.87 13.39 -1.67
CA SER A 74 10.72 13.26 -2.86
C SER A 74 11.80 12.19 -2.68
N ALA A 75 12.47 12.16 -1.53
CA ALA A 75 13.49 11.15 -1.23
C ALA A 75 12.91 9.72 -1.21
N ILE A 76 11.72 9.55 -0.62
CA ILE A 76 11.01 8.28 -0.59
C ILE A 76 10.55 7.88 -2.00
N ALA A 77 10.03 8.81 -2.80
CA ALA A 77 9.62 8.54 -4.18
C ALA A 77 10.79 8.06 -5.04
N ALA A 78 11.98 8.67 -4.90
CA ALA A 78 13.19 8.23 -5.59
C ALA A 78 13.74 6.89 -5.07
N ALA A 79 13.47 6.55 -3.80
CA ALA A 79 14.00 5.35 -3.18
C ALA A 79 13.14 4.11 -3.39
N LEU A 80 11.83 4.21 -3.20
CA LEU A 80 10.92 3.07 -3.15
C LEU A 80 10.90 2.17 -4.40
N PRO A 81 11.05 2.68 -5.63
CA PRO A 81 11.07 1.83 -6.82
C PRO A 81 12.10 0.71 -6.78
N ARG A 82 13.25 0.90 -6.12
CA ARG A 82 14.29 -0.15 -6.00
C ARG A 82 13.83 -1.37 -5.19
N PHE A 83 12.78 -1.20 -4.39
CA PHE A 83 12.20 -2.26 -3.56
C PHE A 83 10.91 -2.84 -4.14
N ALA A 84 10.40 -2.27 -5.24
CA ALA A 84 9.29 -2.85 -5.97
C ALA A 84 9.71 -4.20 -6.54
N GLY A 85 8.86 -5.23 -6.37
CA GLY A 85 9.16 -6.56 -6.89
C GLY A 85 9.31 -6.52 -8.42
N ALA A 86 10.29 -7.25 -8.96
CA ALA A 86 10.46 -7.36 -10.41
C ALA A 86 9.21 -8.00 -11.04
N ALA A 87 8.52 -7.24 -11.91
CA ALA A 87 7.31 -7.67 -12.61
C ALA A 87 7.49 -9.00 -13.39
N HIS A 88 8.73 -9.35 -13.76
CA HIS A 88 9.05 -10.59 -14.48
C HIS A 88 8.76 -11.88 -13.68
N ARG A 89 8.67 -11.80 -12.34
CA ARG A 89 8.59 -12.99 -11.47
C ARG A 89 7.18 -13.28 -10.96
N ASP A 90 6.24 -12.34 -11.12
CA ASP A 90 4.85 -12.46 -10.70
C ASP A 90 3.98 -11.48 -11.50
N PRO A 91 3.07 -11.96 -12.37
CA PRO A 91 2.12 -11.12 -13.11
C PRO A 91 1.23 -10.24 -12.21
N ARG A 92 1.21 -10.51 -10.89
CA ARG A 92 0.48 -9.75 -9.86
C ARG A 92 1.35 -8.71 -9.14
N ALA A 93 2.61 -8.50 -9.53
CA ALA A 93 3.46 -7.48 -8.92
C ALA A 93 3.26 -6.08 -9.56
N PRO A 94 3.23 -4.99 -8.76
CA PRO A 94 3.40 -4.90 -7.31
C PRO A 94 2.10 -4.45 -6.61
N VAL A 95 1.50 -5.33 -5.81
CA VAL A 95 0.60 -4.89 -4.72
C VAL A 95 1.43 -4.57 -3.46
N ASN A 96 2.48 -5.35 -3.18
CA ASN A 96 3.36 -5.18 -2.02
C ASN A 96 4.84 -5.06 -2.43
N LEU A 97 5.58 -4.18 -1.75
CA LEU A 97 7.04 -4.06 -1.88
C LEU A 97 7.73 -5.36 -1.41
N THR A 98 8.88 -5.69 -1.99
CA THR A 98 9.61 -6.94 -1.64
C THR A 98 9.90 -7.05 -0.13
N PRO A 99 10.37 -6.00 0.57
CA PRO A 99 10.55 -6.05 2.02
C PRO A 99 9.24 -6.31 2.79
N VAL A 100 8.12 -5.71 2.34
CA VAL A 100 6.79 -5.89 2.98
C VAL A 100 6.33 -7.34 2.82
N LYS A 101 6.44 -7.90 1.61
CA LYS A 101 6.11 -9.30 1.34
C LYS A 101 6.92 -10.27 2.20
N ASN A 102 8.22 -9.99 2.37
CA ASN A 102 9.09 -10.81 3.21
C ASN A 102 8.70 -10.74 4.69
N LEU A 103 8.37 -9.54 5.19
CA LEU A 103 7.89 -9.35 6.55
C LEU A 103 6.55 -10.07 6.78
N GLU A 104 5.58 -9.90 5.88
CA GLU A 104 4.29 -10.61 5.94
C GLU A 104 4.48 -12.13 5.98
N THR A 105 5.40 -12.66 5.16
CA THR A 105 5.72 -14.09 5.13
C THR A 105 6.32 -14.55 6.46
N HIS A 106 7.23 -13.75 7.03
CA HIS A 106 7.85 -14.05 8.32
C HIS A 106 6.80 -14.05 9.46
N LEU A 107 6.00 -12.98 9.56
CA LEU A 107 4.93 -12.87 10.57
C LEU A 107 3.91 -14.00 10.44
N SER A 108 3.53 -14.38 9.22
CA SER A 108 2.63 -15.51 8.98
C SER A 108 3.19 -16.84 9.50
N ARG A 109 4.51 -17.05 9.40
CA ARG A 109 5.17 -18.24 9.97
C ARG A 109 5.15 -18.23 11.50
N CYS A 110 5.27 -17.06 12.12
CA CYS A 110 5.23 -16.90 13.58
C CYS A 110 3.84 -17.14 14.18
N MET A 111 2.76 -16.93 13.43
CA MET A 111 1.38 -17.12 13.91
C MET A 111 0.91 -18.59 13.94
N GLY A 112 1.71 -19.55 13.47
CA GLY A 112 1.34 -20.96 13.43
C GLY A 112 0.41 -21.34 12.28
N ARG A 113 -0.03 -22.61 12.23
CA ARG A 113 -0.84 -23.13 11.12
C ARG A 113 -2.31 -22.76 11.30
N ALA A 114 -2.83 -21.90 10.42
CA ALA A 114 -4.23 -21.46 10.42
C ALA A 114 -5.25 -22.62 10.45
N GLU A 115 -4.92 -23.75 9.82
CA GLU A 115 -5.76 -24.96 9.83
C GLU A 115 -5.94 -25.55 11.24
N MET A 116 -4.90 -25.52 12.07
CA MET A 116 -4.96 -26.03 13.45
C MET A 116 -5.77 -25.10 14.34
N ALA A 117 -5.58 -23.78 14.20
CA ALA A 117 -6.39 -22.79 14.91
C ALA A 117 -7.88 -22.87 14.51
N THR A 118 -8.16 -23.05 13.21
CA THR A 118 -9.52 -23.20 12.70
C THR A 118 -10.18 -24.49 13.19
N ARG A 119 -9.43 -25.59 13.25
CA ARG A 119 -9.92 -26.87 13.80
C ARG A 119 -10.26 -26.74 15.29
N ALA A 120 -9.35 -26.20 16.10
CA ALA A 120 -9.57 -26.00 17.52
C ALA A 120 -10.78 -25.07 17.79
N ALA A 121 -10.95 -24.01 16.99
CA ALA A 121 -12.10 -23.14 17.08
C ALA A 121 -13.42 -23.86 16.75
N ARG A 122 -13.43 -24.72 15.73
CA ARG A 122 -14.62 -25.52 15.37
C ARG A 122 -14.96 -26.55 16.45
N GLU A 123 -13.96 -27.25 16.99
CA GLU A 123 -14.13 -28.23 18.07
C GLU A 123 -14.69 -27.56 19.34
N ALA A 124 -14.17 -26.39 19.72
CA ALA A 124 -14.67 -25.63 20.86
C ALA A 124 -16.13 -25.17 20.69
N VAL A 125 -16.53 -24.78 19.48
CA VAL A 125 -17.93 -24.42 19.19
C VAL A 125 -18.84 -25.66 19.29
N HIS A 126 -18.42 -26.81 18.76
CA HIS A 126 -19.19 -28.05 18.85
C HIS A 126 -19.36 -28.54 20.29
N LEU A 127 -18.29 -28.50 21.11
CA LEU A 127 -18.38 -28.85 22.53
C LEU A 127 -19.37 -27.96 23.29
N ARG A 128 -19.47 -26.68 22.91
CA ARG A 128 -20.37 -25.71 23.53
C ARG A 128 -21.83 -25.80 23.04
N SER A 129 -22.08 -26.46 21.90
CA SER A 129 -23.43 -26.77 21.40
C SER A 129 -23.96 -28.13 21.89
N ALA A 130 -23.10 -28.96 22.49
CA ALA A 130 -23.44 -30.27 23.04
C ALA A 130 -23.63 -30.27 24.57
N SER A 131 -23.44 -29.12 25.23
CA SER A 131 -23.87 -28.83 26.61
C SER A 131 -25.10 -27.94 26.61
#